data_AF-S2E3C4-F1
#
_entry.id   AF-S2E3C4-F1
#
_cell.length_a   1.000
_cell.length_b   1.000
_cell.length_c   1.000
_cell.angle_alpha   90.00
_cell.angle_beta   90.00
_cell.angle_gamma   90.00
#
_symmetry.space_group_name_H-M   'P 1'
#
loop_
_entity.id
_entity.type
_entity.pdbx_description
1 polymer ?
#
loop_
_entity_poly.entity_id
_entity_poly.type
_entity_poly.pdbx_seq_one_letter_code
_entity_poly.pdbx_strand_id
1 'polypeptide(L)'
;MREGWMRSRWWEFRMGHSTYLIFILTFVNFVLISYRLLIEKIPFLKEIVPELWIFVVVFLALYIPVSIIIGFWHRRTQLRVETTLSMEQNPFVAKMFRTMLDVQTGKATKEEIEKFREVLVKIEKKFEFGGI
;
A
#
# COMPACT_ATOMS: atom_id res chain seq x y z
N MET A 1 29.23 6.02 10.54
CA MET A 1 27.94 5.30 10.68
C MET A 1 27.11 5.97 11.78
N ARG A 2 26.33 6.99 11.42
CA ARG A 2 25.38 7.68 12.33
C ARG A 2 24.49 8.70 11.61
N GLU A 3 24.81 9.05 10.37
CA GLU A 3 23.90 9.77 9.49
C GLU A 3 22.82 8.81 8.99
N GLY A 4 21.61 8.97 9.50
CA GLY A 4 20.46 8.18 9.05
C GLY A 4 19.60 7.61 10.17
N TRP A 5 20.10 7.48 11.41
CA TRP A 5 19.31 6.82 12.47
C TRP A 5 17.95 7.48 12.68
N MET A 6 17.88 8.82 12.79
CA MET A 6 16.59 9.52 12.91
C MET A 6 15.72 9.38 11.66
N ARG A 7 16.32 9.36 10.46
CA ARG A 7 15.57 9.17 9.21
C ARG A 7 14.99 7.76 9.12
N SER A 8 15.75 6.74 9.51
CA SER A 8 15.29 5.35 9.58
C SER A 8 14.19 5.19 10.62
N ARG A 9 14.36 5.70 11.85
CA ARG A 9 13.31 5.67 12.88
C ARG A 9 12.06 6.43 12.46
N TRP A 10 12.21 7.57 11.78
CA TRP A 10 11.07 8.31 11.24
C TRP A 10 10.36 7.56 10.12
N TRP A 11 11.10 6.89 9.24
CA TRP A 11 10.52 6.05 8.20
C TRP A 11 9.77 4.86 8.80
N GLU A 12 10.36 4.16 9.77
CA GLU A 12 9.71 3.07 10.50
C GLU A 12 8.47 3.52 11.25
N PHE A 13 8.54 4.67 11.94
CA PHE A 13 7.39 5.26 12.60
C PHE A 13 6.26 5.54 11.60
N ARG A 14 6.56 6.18 10.46
CA ARG A 14 5.56 6.45 9.43
C ARG A 14 4.99 5.16 8.86
N MET A 15 5.81 4.14 8.61
CA MET A 15 5.29 2.85 8.15
C MET A 15 4.41 2.19 9.20
N GLY A 16 4.85 2.12 10.46
CA GLY A 16 4.04 1.55 11.55
C GLY A 16 2.73 2.30 11.73
N HIS A 17 2.77 3.63 11.69
CA HIS A 17 1.60 4.48 11.81
C HIS A 17 0.64 4.29 10.63
N SER A 18 1.13 4.43 9.39
CA SER A 18 0.29 4.36 8.19
C SER A 18 -0.20 2.96 7.85
N THR A 19 0.52 1.91 8.22
CA THR A 19 0.10 0.53 7.92
C THR A 19 -0.80 -0.05 9.00
N TYR A 20 -0.53 0.21 10.29
CA TYR A 20 -1.23 -0.48 11.38
C TYR A 20 -2.07 0.47 12.25
N LEU A 21 -1.50 1.59 12.69
CA LEU A 21 -2.16 2.45 13.69
C LEU A 21 -3.30 3.28 13.10
N ILE A 22 -3.13 3.81 11.88
CA ILE A 22 -4.11 4.68 11.24
C ILE A 22 -5.44 3.96 10.99
N PHE A 23 -5.39 2.65 10.75
CA PHE A 23 -6.59 1.83 10.61
C PHE A 23 -7.43 1.93 11.88
N ILE A 24 -6.88 1.50 13.02
CA ILE A 24 -7.59 1.50 14.30
C ILE A 24 -8.03 2.92 14.69
N LEU A 25 -7.14 3.91 14.55
CA LEU A 25 -7.44 5.30 14.89
C LEU A 25 -8.61 5.85 14.06
N THR A 26 -8.62 5.57 12.76
CA THR A 26 -9.70 5.99 11.85
C THR A 26 -11.02 5.34 12.24
N PHE A 27 -11.03 4.04 12.56
CA PHE A 27 -12.25 3.36 13.02
C PHE A 27 -12.78 3.93 14.32
N VAL A 28 -11.92 4.09 15.32
CA VAL A 28 -12.32 4.64 16.62
C VAL A 28 -12.89 6.05 16.45
N ASN A 29 -12.21 6.90 15.69
CA ASN A 29 -12.67 8.26 15.44
C ASN A 29 -13.99 8.28 14.66
N PHE A 30 -14.11 7.49 13.60
CA PHE A 30 -15.34 7.38 12.82
C PHE A 30 -16.50 6.94 13.70
N VAL A 31 -16.33 5.86 14.46
CA VAL A 31 -17.34 5.34 15.38
C VAL A 31 -17.79 6.42 16.38
N LEU A 32 -16.84 7.06 17.05
CA LEU A 32 -17.14 8.06 18.08
C LEU A 32 -17.82 9.30 17.51
N ILE A 33 -17.32 9.83 16.38
CA ILE A 33 -17.88 11.01 15.73
C ILE A 33 -19.26 10.71 15.16
N SER A 34 -19.41 9.63 14.40
CA SER A 34 -20.70 9.22 13.84
C SER A 34 -21.72 8.96 14.94
N TYR A 35 -21.34 8.29 16.02
CA TYR A 35 -22.28 8.04 17.11
C TYR A 35 -22.74 9.34 17.79
N ARG A 36 -21.79 10.18 18.22
CA ARG A 36 -22.10 11.41 18.99
C ARG A 36 -22.77 12.51 18.16
N LEU A 37 -22.38 12.65 16.89
CA LEU A 37 -22.86 13.74 16.05
C LEU A 37 -24.05 13.35 15.16
N LEU A 38 -24.23 12.06 14.84
CA LEU A 38 -25.33 11.59 14.00
C LEU A 38 -26.35 10.79 14.80
N ILE A 39 -25.93 9.67 15.40
CA ILE A 39 -26.86 8.73 16.05
C ILE A 39 -27.57 9.38 17.24
N GLU A 40 -26.83 9.99 18.16
CA GLU A 40 -27.42 10.64 19.34
C GLU A 40 -28.30 11.84 19.01
N LYS A 41 -28.09 12.47 17.84
CA LYS A 41 -28.78 13.69 17.43
C LYS A 41 -30.08 13.44 16.67
N ILE A 42 -30.25 12.24 16.11
CA ILE A 42 -31.45 11.85 15.36
C ILE A 42 -32.26 10.88 16.23
N PRO A 43 -33.43 11.29 16.76
CA PRO A 43 -34.22 10.47 17.70
C PRO A 43 -34.48 9.05 17.19
N PHE A 44 -34.89 8.92 15.93
CA PHE A 44 -35.13 7.63 15.28
C PHE A 44 -33.91 6.69 15.31
N LEU A 45 -32.69 7.21 15.05
CA LEU A 45 -31.48 6.40 15.06
C LEU A 45 -31.07 6.01 16.49
N LYS A 46 -31.24 6.94 17.45
CA LYS A 46 -30.97 6.70 18.86
C LYS A 46 -31.90 5.65 19.47
N GLU A 47 -33.15 5.58 19.04
CA GLU A 47 -34.09 4.54 19.48
C GLU A 47 -33.65 3.14 19.02
N ILE A 48 -33.13 3.03 17.78
CA ILE A 48 -32.65 1.75 17.23
C ILE A 48 -31.29 1.35 17.81
N VAL A 49 -30.39 2.32 18.00
CA VAL A 49 -29.02 2.11 18.47
C VAL A 49 -28.74 3.05 19.65
N PRO A 50 -29.22 2.72 20.86
CA PRO A 50 -29.19 3.62 22.01
C PRO A 50 -27.83 3.69 22.70
N GLU A 51 -26.96 2.71 22.46
CA GLU A 51 -25.66 2.59 23.12
C GLU A 51 -24.52 2.49 22.11
N LEU A 52 -23.39 3.12 22.44
CA LEU A 52 -22.19 3.16 21.58
C LEU A 52 -21.67 1.77 21.25
N TRP A 53 -21.68 0.84 22.21
CA TRP A 53 -21.17 -0.51 21.99
C TRP A 53 -22.06 -1.31 21.01
N ILE A 54 -23.38 -1.07 21.00
CA ILE A 54 -24.31 -1.67 20.04
C ILE A 54 -23.98 -1.15 18.64
N PHE A 55 -23.75 0.16 18.52
CA PHE A 55 -23.32 0.76 17.25
C PHE A 55 -22.03 0.12 16.73
N VAL A 56 -21.02 -0.06 17.59
CA VAL A 56 -19.76 -0.72 17.23
C VAL A 56 -19.99 -2.12 16.68
N VAL A 57 -20.78 -2.94 17.37
CA VAL A 57 -21.03 -4.33 16.96
C VAL A 57 -21.76 -4.37 15.61
N VAL A 58 -22.82 -3.59 15.45
CA VAL A 58 -23.58 -3.53 14.19
C VAL A 58 -22.72 -3.00 13.05
N PHE A 59 -21.96 -1.93 13.30
CA PHE A 59 -21.06 -1.34 12.33
C PHE A 59 -20.02 -2.36 11.86
N LEU A 60 -19.32 -3.05 12.77
CA LEU A 60 -18.30 -4.04 12.39
C LEU A 60 -18.91 -5.24 11.66
N ALA A 61 -20.08 -5.71 12.11
CA ALA A 61 -20.78 -6.82 11.48
C ALA A 61 -21.19 -6.53 10.03
N LEU A 62 -21.48 -5.27 9.69
CA LEU A 62 -21.79 -4.85 8.31
C LEU A 62 -20.53 -4.48 7.53
N TYR A 63 -19.64 -3.71 8.15
CA TYR A 63 -18.44 -3.17 7.51
C TYR A 63 -17.50 -4.27 7.05
N ILE A 64 -17.24 -5.29 7.89
CA ILE A 64 -16.28 -6.35 7.55
C ILE A 64 -16.73 -7.12 6.29
N PRO A 65 -17.96 -7.68 6.20
CA PRO A 65 -18.42 -8.34 4.98
C PRO A 65 -18.42 -7.43 3.75
N VAL A 66 -18.92 -6.19 3.88
CA VAL A 66 -18.96 -5.23 2.76
C VAL A 66 -17.55 -4.92 2.26
N SER A 67 -16.59 -4.70 3.16
CA SER A 67 -15.19 -4.45 2.80
C SER A 67 -14.56 -5.65 2.09
N ILE A 68 -14.86 -6.88 2.51
CA ILE A 68 -14.40 -8.11 1.86
C ILE A 68 -14.97 -8.22 0.44
N ILE A 69 -16.27 -7.94 0.27
CA ILE A 69 -16.93 -7.98 -1.05
C ILE A 69 -16.32 -6.95 -2.00
N ILE A 70 -16.15 -5.70 -1.54
CA ILE A 70 -15.54 -4.63 -2.33
C ILE A 70 -14.09 -5.00 -2.68
N GLY A 71 -13.32 -5.50 -1.71
CA GLY A 71 -11.94 -5.94 -1.93
C GLY A 71 -11.84 -7.09 -2.93
N PHE A 72 -12.76 -8.06 -2.86
CA PHE A 72 -12.84 -9.16 -3.81
C PHE A 72 -13.15 -8.65 -5.23
N TRP A 73 -14.13 -7.76 -5.36
CA TRP A 73 -14.49 -7.13 -6.63
C TRP A 73 -13.31 -6.35 -7.22
N HIS A 74 -12.65 -5.53 -6.39
CA HIS A 74 -11.49 -4.74 -6.81
C HIS A 74 -10.35 -5.64 -7.30
N ARG A 75 -10.02 -6.72 -6.56
CA ARG A 75 -9.01 -7.70 -6.97
C ARG A 75 -9.32 -8.34 -8.33
N ARG A 76 -10.59 -8.61 -8.62
CA ARG A 76 -11.03 -9.24 -9.88
C ARG A 76 -11.09 -8.27 -11.06
N THR A 77 -11.32 -6.99 -10.82
CA THR A 77 -11.62 -6.01 -11.88
C THR A 77 -10.52 -4.97 -12.07
N GLN A 78 -10.12 -4.29 -11.01
CA GLN A 78 -9.24 -3.11 -11.08
C GLN A 78 -7.76 -3.46 -10.92
N LEU A 79 -7.44 -4.45 -10.07
CA LEU A 79 -6.04 -4.74 -9.71
C LEU A 79 -5.16 -5.04 -10.93
N ARG A 80 -5.70 -5.74 -11.94
CA ARG A 80 -4.98 -6.00 -13.20
C ARG A 80 -4.69 -4.71 -13.96
N VAL A 81 -5.69 -3.84 -14.08
CA VAL A 81 -5.57 -2.57 -14.81
C VAL A 81 -4.54 -1.67 -14.14
N GLU A 82 -4.61 -1.52 -12.82
CA GLU A 82 -3.65 -0.73 -12.04
C GLU A 82 -2.22 -1.27 -12.16
N THR A 83 -2.06 -2.59 -12.05
CA THR A 83 -0.75 -3.24 -12.19
C THR A 83 -0.18 -3.02 -13.59
N THR A 84 -0.99 -3.21 -14.63
CA THR A 84 -0.58 -2.98 -16.02
C THR A 84 -0.18 -1.53 -16.24
N LEU A 85 -1.00 -0.57 -15.84
CA LEU A 85 -0.69 0.86 -15.97
C LEU A 85 0.60 1.23 -15.22
N SER A 86 0.78 0.70 -14.01
CA SER A 86 2.00 0.94 -13.22
C SER A 86 3.25 0.39 -13.90
N MET A 87 3.17 -0.79 -14.52
CA MET A 87 4.28 -1.38 -15.27
C MET A 87 4.56 -0.62 -16.58
N GLU A 88 3.53 -0.26 -17.34
CA GLU A 88 3.65 0.49 -18.59
C GLU A 88 4.24 1.88 -18.39
N GLN A 89 3.88 2.54 -17.29
CA GLN A 89 4.41 3.86 -16.95
C GLN A 89 5.86 3.81 -16.44
N ASN A 90 6.43 2.64 -16.18
CA ASN A 90 7.77 2.51 -15.61
C ASN A 90 8.83 2.34 -16.73
N PRO A 91 9.54 3.41 -17.14
CA PRO A 91 10.53 3.32 -18.21
C PRO A 91 11.73 2.44 -17.84
N PHE A 92 12.02 2.27 -16.54
CA PHE A 92 13.09 1.39 -16.08
C PHE A 92 12.74 -0.07 -16.31
N VAL A 93 11.51 -0.47 -15.99
CA VAL A 93 11.00 -1.84 -16.23
C VAL A 93 10.99 -2.13 -17.73
N ALA A 94 10.50 -1.20 -18.56
CA ALA A 94 10.52 -1.33 -20.01
C ALA A 94 11.95 -1.52 -20.56
N LYS A 95 12.91 -0.71 -20.09
CA LYS A 95 14.32 -0.82 -20.48
C LYS A 95 14.93 -2.16 -20.06
N MET A 96 14.61 -2.64 -18.87
CA MET A 96 15.09 -3.92 -18.35
C MET A 96 14.62 -5.09 -19.23
N PHE A 97 13.33 -5.16 -19.53
CA PHE A 97 12.78 -6.21 -20.40
C PHE A 97 13.33 -6.13 -21.84
N ARG A 98 13.44 -4.92 -22.41
CA ARG A 98 14.04 -4.73 -23.74
C ARG A 98 15.47 -5.27 -23.78
N THR A 99 16.32 -4.84 -22.84
CA THR A 99 17.72 -5.27 -22.82
C THR A 99 17.84 -6.79 -22.60
N MET A 100 16.98 -7.39 -21.77
CA MET A 100 16.96 -8.84 -21.59
C MET A 100 16.61 -9.59 -22.88
N LEU A 101 15.63 -9.11 -23.65
CA LEU A 101 15.26 -9.68 -24.96
C LEU A 101 16.38 -9.52 -25.99
N ASP A 102 17.03 -8.36 -26.03
CA ASP A 102 18.15 -8.09 -26.95
C ASP A 102 19.32 -9.04 -26.67
N VAL A 103 19.58 -9.36 -25.39
CA VAL A 103 20.61 -10.34 -24.99
C VAL A 103 20.24 -11.75 -25.45
N GLN A 104 19.01 -12.19 -25.23
CA GLN A 104 18.57 -13.54 -25.63
C GLN A 104 18.55 -13.72 -27.15
N THR A 105 18.20 -12.67 -27.90
CA THR A 105 18.13 -12.70 -29.37
C THR A 105 19.47 -12.44 -30.05
N GLY A 106 20.55 -12.22 -29.29
CA GLY A 106 21.88 -11.93 -29.82
C GLY A 106 22.00 -10.56 -30.50
N LYS A 107 21.01 -9.67 -30.32
CA LYS A 107 21.00 -8.30 -30.86
C LYS A 107 21.74 -7.31 -29.97
N ALA A 108 21.87 -7.61 -28.67
CA ALA A 108 22.55 -6.75 -27.72
C ALA A 108 24.05 -6.68 -28.02
N THR A 109 24.58 -5.46 -28.05
CA THR A 109 26.03 -5.24 -28.15
C THR A 109 26.73 -5.58 -26.83
N LYS A 110 28.02 -5.95 -26.89
CA LYS A 110 28.82 -6.21 -25.68
C LYS A 110 28.84 -5.00 -24.72
N GLU A 111 28.86 -3.80 -25.27
CA GLU A 111 28.84 -2.55 -24.51
C GLU A 111 27.52 -2.33 -23.76
N GLU A 112 26.38 -2.63 -24.38
CA GLU A 112 25.06 -2.56 -23.72
C GLU A 112 24.94 -3.57 -22.58
N ILE A 113 25.46 -4.79 -22.77
CA ILE A 113 25.48 -5.84 -21.75
C ILE A 113 26.29 -5.40 -20.54
N GLU A 114 27.50 -4.87 -20.76
CA GLU A 114 28.34 -4.40 -19.66
C GLU A 114 27.72 -3.21 -18.93
N LYS A 115 27.18 -2.24 -19.67
CA LYS A 115 26.50 -1.10 -19.06
C LYS A 115 25.28 -1.52 -18.24
N PHE A 116 24.52 -2.51 -18.71
CA PHE A 116 23.38 -3.05 -17.98
C PHE A 116 23.84 -3.80 -16.72
N ARG A 117 24.88 -4.63 -16.82
CA ARG A 117 25.51 -5.32 -15.69
C ARG A 117 26.02 -4.33 -14.65
N GLU A 118 26.69 -3.25 -15.05
CA GLU A 118 27.14 -2.20 -14.12
C GLU A 118 25.99 -1.56 -13.34
N VAL A 119 24.86 -1.31 -14.00
CA VAL A 119 23.67 -0.77 -13.34
C VAL A 119 23.14 -1.76 -12.30
N LEU A 120 23.06 -3.05 -12.64
CA LEU A 120 22.62 -4.09 -11.70
C LEU A 120 23.57 -4.21 -10.51
N VAL A 121 24.89 -4.27 -10.74
CA VAL A 121 25.90 -4.35 -9.67
C VAL A 121 25.86 -3.10 -8.77
N LYS A 122 25.59 -1.91 -9.33
CA LYS A 122 25.40 -0.69 -8.53
C LYS A 122 24.17 -0.79 -7.63
N ILE A 123 23.09 -1.39 -8.11
CA ILE A 123 21.87 -1.65 -7.33
C ILE A 123 22.17 -2.66 -6.23
N GLU A 124 22.76 -3.81 -6.56
CA GLU A 124 23.14 -4.86 -5.61
C GLU A 124 24.01 -4.29 -4.49
N LYS A 125 25.10 -3.59 -4.82
CA LYS A 125 25.98 -2.96 -3.81
C LYS A 125 25.24 -1.95 -2.94
N LYS A 126 24.32 -1.17 -3.51
CA LYS A 126 23.52 -0.22 -2.73
C LYS A 126 22.66 -0.93 -1.67
N PHE A 127 22.20 -2.15 -1.94
CA PHE A 127 21.37 -2.92 -1.02
C PHE A 127 22.18 -3.88 -0.12
N GLU A 128 23.31 -4.43 -0.56
CA GLU A 128 24.22 -5.24 0.27
C GLU A 128 24.92 -4.40 1.36
N PHE A 129 25.28 -3.15 1.06
CA PHE A 129 25.80 -2.21 2.08
C PHE A 129 24.71 -1.38 2.77
N GLY A 130 23.45 -1.55 2.36
CA GLY A 130 22.26 -0.96 2.97
C GLY A 130 21.42 -1.97 3.77
N GLY A 131 21.98 -3.14 4.09
CA GLY A 131 21.35 -4.15 4.93
C GLY A 131 21.25 -3.67 6.37
N ILE A 132 20.02 -3.33 6.77
CA ILE A 132 19.49 -3.13 8.13
C ILE A 132 20.36 -2.28 9.07
#